data_AF-V4NVA4-F1
#
_entry.id   AF-V4NVA4-F1
#
_cell.length_a   1.000
_cell.length_b   1.000
_cell.length_c   1.000
_cell.angle_alpha   90.00
_cell.angle_beta   90.00
_cell.angle_gamma   90.00
#
_symmetry.space_group_name_H-M   'P 1'
#
loop_
_entity.id
_entity.type
_entity.pdbx_description
1 polymer ?
#
loop_
_entity_poly.entity_id
_entity_poly.type
_entity_poly.pdbx_seq_one_letter_code
_entity_poly.pdbx_strand_id
1 'polypeptide(L)'
;MPKKTMVLGAEYDPVLQARIRQALKALKARRIGLWSGLAGSQDIANSTYTVKGQKLTFESETYIGITVTGEAQAVDLFLSSMGVWADSQNITEPLAPKPVWDQKRRIPGGRGAWFLIKFAPLPYIYPASWQGLLLLVAELICLVGGLEYGETLSERGDQLGLYVSMGSVAVFAVLFVTGLLKTRRG
;
A
#
# COMPACT_ATOMS: atom_id res chain seq x y z
N MET A 1 13.13 22.16 -26.34
CA MET A 1 13.59 22.70 -25.03
C MET A 1 14.29 21.60 -24.25
N PRO A 2 15.31 21.91 -23.43
CA PRO A 2 16.03 20.89 -22.65
C PRO A 2 15.09 20.24 -21.63
N LYS A 3 15.09 18.92 -21.57
CA LYS A 3 14.41 18.13 -20.54
C LYS A 3 15.31 18.03 -19.31
N LYS A 4 14.71 18.08 -18.14
CA LYS A 4 15.39 17.90 -16.85
C LYS A 4 14.68 16.78 -16.08
N THR A 5 15.46 15.92 -15.47
CA THR A 5 14.99 14.83 -14.60
C THR A 5 15.69 14.96 -13.25
N MET A 6 14.96 14.79 -12.16
CA MET A 6 15.52 14.85 -10.82
C MET A 6 14.81 13.89 -9.87
N VAL A 7 15.59 13.19 -9.04
CA VAL A 7 15.07 12.37 -7.95
C VAL A 7 14.76 13.28 -6.76
N LEU A 8 13.53 13.21 -6.25
CA LEU A 8 13.04 14.05 -5.16
C LEU A 8 13.26 13.43 -3.78
N GLY A 9 13.30 12.10 -3.71
CA GLY A 9 13.47 11.34 -2.46
C GLY A 9 12.59 10.10 -2.40
N ALA A 10 12.44 9.54 -1.20
CA ALA A 10 11.73 8.27 -0.99
C ALA A 10 10.21 8.38 -1.26
N GLU A 11 9.64 7.34 -1.86
CA GLU A 11 8.21 7.29 -2.22
C GLU A 11 7.28 7.40 -1.01
N TYR A 12 7.66 6.82 0.13
CA TYR A 12 6.84 6.79 1.35
C TYR A 12 7.18 7.91 2.34
N ASP A 13 7.95 8.93 1.97
CA ASP A 13 8.18 10.07 2.84
C ASP A 13 6.92 10.97 2.88
N PRO A 14 6.19 11.01 4.01
CA PRO A 14 4.94 11.78 4.10
C PRO A 14 5.19 13.29 4.04
N VAL A 15 6.37 13.76 4.47
CA VAL A 15 6.76 15.17 4.43
C VAL A 15 7.02 15.58 2.98
N LEU A 16 7.77 14.76 2.24
CA LEU A 16 8.01 14.98 0.81
C LEU A 16 6.70 14.99 0.02
N GLN A 17 5.84 13.98 0.19
CA GLN A 17 4.55 13.93 -0.50
C GLN A 17 3.67 15.15 -0.19
N ALA A 18 3.65 15.61 1.06
CA ALA A 18 2.91 16.82 1.43
C ALA A 18 3.48 18.07 0.71
N ARG A 19 4.81 18.21 0.65
CA ARG A 19 5.48 19.30 -0.07
C ARG A 19 5.18 19.27 -1.57
N ILE A 20 5.25 18.10 -2.21
CA ILE A 20 4.89 17.92 -3.62
C ILE A 20 3.45 18.37 -3.87
N ARG A 21 2.49 17.93 -3.04
CA ARG A 21 1.08 18.33 -3.17
C ARG A 21 0.89 19.85 -2.98
N GLN A 22 1.57 20.44 -2.00
CA GLN A 22 1.50 21.87 -1.74
C GLN A 22 2.08 22.69 -2.89
N ALA A 23 3.22 22.28 -3.44
CA ALA A 23 3.85 22.88 -4.61
C ALA A 23 2.94 22.81 -5.84
N LEU A 24 2.41 21.63 -6.17
CA LEU A 24 1.48 21.48 -7.29
C LEU A 24 0.24 22.37 -7.12
N LYS A 25 -0.29 22.48 -5.90
CA LYS A 25 -1.42 23.36 -5.59
C LYS A 25 -1.06 24.84 -5.75
N ALA A 26 0.09 25.28 -5.24
CA ALA A 26 0.58 26.65 -5.36
C ALA A 26 0.76 27.05 -6.84
N LEU A 27 1.19 26.11 -7.66
CA LEU A 27 1.41 26.29 -9.09
C LEU A 27 0.14 26.14 -9.94
N LYS A 28 -1.01 25.88 -9.31
CA LYS A 28 -2.28 25.60 -9.99
C LYS A 28 -2.12 24.49 -11.05
N ALA A 29 -1.30 23.49 -10.73
CA ALA A 29 -1.01 22.38 -11.64
C ALA A 29 -2.28 21.58 -11.92
N ARG A 30 -2.51 21.23 -13.18
CA ARG A 30 -3.65 20.40 -13.58
C ARG A 30 -3.17 18.99 -13.89
N ARG A 31 -3.70 17.98 -13.21
CA ARG A 31 -3.41 16.57 -13.56
C ARG A 31 -4.06 16.24 -14.90
N ILE A 32 -3.26 15.75 -15.84
CA ILE A 32 -3.70 15.35 -17.19
C ILE A 32 -3.58 13.85 -17.43
N GLY A 33 -2.85 13.12 -16.57
CA GLY A 33 -2.74 11.67 -16.66
C GLY A 33 -2.38 11.05 -15.33
N LEU A 34 -2.85 9.84 -15.11
CA LEU A 34 -2.47 8.98 -14.01
C LEU A 34 -2.49 7.55 -14.52
N TRP A 35 -1.41 6.84 -14.26
CA TRP A 35 -1.27 5.42 -14.51
C TRP A 35 -0.59 4.80 -13.29
N SER A 36 -0.98 3.58 -12.96
CA SER A 36 -0.32 2.77 -11.94
C SER A 36 -0.37 1.32 -12.38
N GLY A 37 0.67 0.57 -12.10
CA GLY A 37 0.77 -0.83 -12.46
C GLY A 37 1.75 -1.56 -11.56
N LEU A 38 1.49 -2.86 -11.40
CA LEU A 38 2.40 -3.76 -10.71
C LEU A 38 3.32 -4.41 -11.75
N ALA A 39 4.63 -4.19 -11.62
CA ALA A 39 5.66 -4.83 -12.43
C ALA A 39 6.42 -5.83 -11.56
N GLY A 40 5.98 -7.09 -11.57
CA GLY A 40 6.53 -8.11 -10.66
C GLY A 40 6.16 -7.83 -9.19
N SER A 41 7.15 -7.51 -8.36
CA SER A 41 6.97 -7.15 -6.94
C SER A 41 7.13 -5.65 -6.66
N GLN A 42 7.13 -4.82 -7.71
CA GLN A 42 7.26 -3.37 -7.60
C GLN A 42 5.97 -2.68 -8.05
N ASP A 43 5.56 -1.67 -7.30
CA ASP A 43 4.49 -0.75 -7.68
C ASP A 43 5.12 0.44 -8.43
N ILE A 44 4.61 0.70 -9.62
CA ILE A 44 5.04 1.82 -10.48
C ILE A 44 3.83 2.70 -10.71
N ALA A 45 3.91 3.95 -10.30
CA ALA A 45 2.89 4.96 -10.53
C ALA A 45 3.46 6.13 -11.32
N ASN A 46 2.81 6.46 -12.43
CA ASN A 46 3.12 7.59 -13.28
C ASN A 46 1.99 8.61 -13.22
N SER A 47 2.30 9.84 -12.81
CA SER A 47 1.33 10.93 -12.77
C SER A 47 1.83 12.13 -13.57
N THR A 48 0.99 12.63 -14.47
CA THR A 48 1.34 13.72 -15.38
C THR A 48 0.52 14.96 -15.05
N TYR A 49 1.20 16.09 -14.94
CA TYR A 49 0.61 17.40 -14.67
C TYR A 49 0.99 18.40 -15.76
N THR A 50 0.13 19.41 -15.92
CA THR A 50 0.41 20.63 -16.67
C THR A 50 0.61 21.78 -15.69
N VAL A 51 1.75 22.46 -15.78
CA VAL A 51 2.10 23.64 -15.00
C VAL A 51 2.39 24.78 -15.97
N LYS A 52 1.58 25.85 -15.94
CA LYS A 52 1.70 26.99 -16.88
C LYS A 52 1.79 26.57 -18.37
N GLY A 53 1.07 25.51 -18.75
CA GLY A 53 1.08 24.97 -20.12
C GLY A 53 2.23 23.98 -20.42
N GLN A 54 3.17 23.77 -19.51
CA GLN A 54 4.28 22.84 -19.68
C GLN A 54 3.99 21.51 -18.98
N LYS A 55 4.43 20.40 -19.60
CA LYS A 55 4.22 19.04 -19.08
C LYS A 55 5.29 18.69 -18.03
N LEU A 56 4.82 18.12 -16.93
CA LEU A 56 5.66 17.64 -15.84
C LEU A 56 5.15 16.26 -15.40
N THR A 57 6.04 15.27 -15.42
CA THR A 57 5.74 13.87 -15.12
C THR A 57 6.41 13.49 -13.81
N PHE A 58 5.66 12.84 -12.92
CA PHE A 58 6.20 12.20 -11.73
C PHE A 58 6.09 10.70 -11.88
N GLU A 59 7.18 10.01 -11.62
CA GLU A 59 7.24 8.57 -11.51
C GLU A 59 7.53 8.21 -10.06
N SER A 60 6.75 7.30 -9.50
CA SER A 60 6.99 6.68 -8.20
C SER A 60 7.24 5.21 -8.48
N GLU A 61 8.42 4.72 -8.10
CA GLU A 61 8.78 3.31 -8.25
C GLU A 61 9.27 2.78 -6.92
N THR A 62 8.78 1.59 -6.56
CA THR A 62 9.18 0.90 -5.34
C THR A 62 10.70 0.72 -5.30
N TYR A 63 11.31 1.12 -4.19
CA TYR A 63 12.77 1.12 -3.94
C TYR A 63 13.60 2.21 -4.64
N ILE A 64 13.08 2.90 -5.66
CA ILE A 64 13.76 4.04 -6.29
C ILE A 64 13.32 5.36 -5.65
N GLY A 65 12.00 5.53 -5.43
CA GLY A 65 11.42 6.75 -4.89
C GLY A 65 10.66 7.56 -5.94
N ILE A 66 10.58 8.88 -5.72
CA ILE A 66 9.82 9.80 -6.57
C ILE A 66 10.78 10.56 -7.47
N THR A 67 10.59 10.43 -8.78
CA THR A 67 11.34 11.14 -9.80
C THR A 67 10.42 12.14 -10.51
N VAL A 68 10.91 13.36 -10.75
CA VAL A 68 10.23 14.36 -11.58
C VAL A 68 10.98 14.57 -12.89
N THR A 69 10.26 14.55 -14.01
CA THR A 69 10.79 14.80 -15.35
C THR A 69 9.92 15.80 -16.09
N GLY A 70 10.53 16.78 -16.74
CA GLY A 70 9.80 17.78 -17.51
C GLY A 70 10.71 18.72 -18.27
N GLU A 71 10.14 19.80 -18.79
CA GLU A 71 10.94 20.92 -19.30
C GLU A 71 11.71 21.58 -18.16
N ALA A 72 12.97 21.96 -18.39
CA ALA A 72 13.84 22.48 -17.34
C ALA A 72 13.19 23.64 -16.54
N GLN A 73 12.51 24.57 -17.23
CA GLN A 73 11.81 25.68 -16.58
C GLN A 73 10.67 25.24 -15.67
N ALA A 74 9.86 24.26 -16.10
CA ALA A 74 8.78 23.70 -15.29
C ALA A 74 9.32 23.00 -14.05
N VAL A 75 10.40 22.23 -14.20
CA VAL A 75 11.05 21.53 -13.10
C VAL A 75 11.65 22.53 -12.11
N ASP A 76 12.40 23.52 -12.57
CA ASP A 76 13.02 24.52 -11.69
C ASP A 76 11.97 25.31 -10.91
N LEU A 77 10.89 25.73 -11.58
CA LEU A 77 9.78 26.43 -10.97
C LEU A 77 9.04 25.56 -9.93
N PHE A 78 8.88 24.27 -10.21
CA PHE A 78 8.38 23.30 -9.24
C PHE A 78 9.29 23.19 -8.01
N LEU A 79 10.60 23.07 -8.21
CA LEU A 79 11.57 22.95 -7.12
C LEU A 79 11.68 24.23 -6.27
N SER A 80 11.59 25.40 -6.90
CA SER A 80 11.47 26.68 -6.19
C SER A 80 10.24 26.68 -5.27
N SER A 81 9.10 26.20 -5.76
CA SER A 81 7.86 26.16 -4.97
C SER A 81 7.90 25.15 -3.82
N MET A 82 8.76 24.13 -3.88
CA MET A 82 9.01 23.21 -2.77
C MET A 82 10.00 23.77 -1.73
N GLY A 83 10.70 24.88 -2.04
CA GLY A 83 11.76 25.42 -1.18
C GLY A 83 13.07 24.61 -1.20
N VAL A 84 13.33 23.83 -2.26
CA VAL A 84 14.46 22.87 -2.33
C VAL A 84 15.77 23.50 -2.86
N TRP A 85 15.90 24.82 -2.87
CA TRP A 85 17.06 25.50 -3.50
C TRP A 85 18.38 25.46 -2.71
N ALA A 86 18.44 24.87 -1.51
CA ALA A 86 19.62 24.97 -0.65
C ALA A 86 20.64 23.81 -0.73
N ASP A 87 20.27 22.61 -1.20
CA ASP A 87 21.15 21.43 -1.09
C ASP A 87 21.50 20.75 -2.43
N SER A 88 21.05 21.29 -3.57
CA SER A 88 21.17 20.63 -4.87
C SER A 88 22.58 20.65 -5.51
N GLN A 89 23.61 21.09 -4.79
CA GLN A 89 25.01 20.97 -5.23
C GLN A 89 25.68 19.67 -4.78
N ASN A 90 25.01 18.82 -3.98
CA ASN A 90 25.63 17.63 -3.36
C ASN A 90 24.96 16.28 -3.67
N ILE A 91 24.18 16.14 -4.75
CA ILE A 91 23.68 14.83 -5.18
C ILE A 91 24.53 14.35 -6.38
N THR A 92 25.80 14.05 -6.12
CA THR A 92 26.67 13.31 -7.05
C THR A 92 26.68 11.81 -6.73
N GLU A 93 26.04 11.39 -5.64
CA GLU A 93 25.84 9.98 -5.33
C GLU A 93 24.34 9.70 -5.20
N PRO A 94 23.81 8.66 -5.88
CA PRO A 94 22.48 8.18 -5.58
C PRO A 94 22.46 7.80 -4.10
N LEU A 95 21.60 8.46 -3.32
CA LEU A 95 21.30 8.04 -1.95
C LEU A 95 20.99 6.54 -2.01
N ALA A 96 21.90 5.71 -1.50
CA ALA A 96 21.69 4.29 -1.46
C ALA A 96 20.33 4.06 -0.80
N PRO A 97 19.42 3.29 -1.44
CA PRO A 97 18.09 3.09 -0.90
C PRO A 97 18.26 2.57 0.53
N LYS A 98 17.66 3.26 1.50
CA LYS A 98 17.67 2.79 2.88
C LYS A 98 17.17 1.36 2.88
N PRO A 99 17.88 0.43 3.55
CA PRO A 99 17.49 -0.95 3.53
C PRO A 99 16.07 -1.10 4.08
N VAL A 100 15.34 -2.08 3.57
CA VAL A 100 13.89 -2.26 3.77
C VAL A 100 13.47 -2.25 5.25
N TRP A 101 14.38 -2.64 6.16
CA TRP A 101 14.16 -2.65 7.60
C TRP A 101 14.30 -1.29 8.31
N ASP A 102 14.92 -0.28 7.69
CA ASP A 102 15.12 1.07 8.26
C ASP A 102 13.98 2.05 7.85
N GLN A 103 13.10 1.63 6.95
CA GLN A 103 11.95 2.43 6.56
C GLN A 103 10.83 2.27 7.61
N LYS A 104 10.62 3.30 8.45
CA LYS A 104 9.50 3.37 9.41
C LYS A 104 8.16 3.34 8.65
N ARG A 105 7.62 2.16 8.37
CA ARG A 105 6.28 2.00 7.80
C ARG A 105 5.26 2.42 8.84
N ARG A 106 4.38 3.37 8.52
CA ARG A 106 3.18 3.59 9.32
C ARG A 106 2.30 2.37 9.15
N ILE A 107 2.09 1.63 10.24
CA ILE A 107 1.01 0.65 10.36
C ILE A 107 -0.28 1.37 9.96
N PRO A 108 -1.02 0.91 8.93
CA PRO A 108 -2.31 1.50 8.61
C PRO A 108 -3.18 1.38 9.87
N GLY A 109 -3.57 2.53 10.43
CA GLY A 109 -4.36 2.59 11.66
C GLY A 109 -5.58 1.67 11.54
N GLY A 110 -5.73 0.76 12.50
CA GLY A 110 -6.64 -0.38 12.49
C GLY A 110 -8.10 -0.03 12.20
N ARG A 111 -8.43 0.11 10.92
CA ARG A 111 -9.80 0.18 10.41
C ARG A 111 -10.21 -1.07 9.64
N GLY A 112 -9.26 -1.96 9.31
CA GLY A 112 -9.53 -3.19 8.56
C GLY A 112 -10.34 -4.23 9.34
N ALA A 113 -10.19 -4.30 10.66
CA ALA A 113 -10.88 -5.29 11.49
C ALA A 113 -12.35 -4.93 11.80
N TRP A 114 -12.76 -3.68 11.60
CA TRP A 114 -14.12 -3.24 11.96
C TRP A 114 -15.20 -3.73 10.98
N PHE A 115 -14.80 -4.03 9.74
CA PHE A 115 -15.71 -4.57 8.72
C PHE A 115 -16.15 -6.01 9.05
N LEU A 116 -15.25 -6.82 9.63
CA LEU A 116 -15.54 -8.21 10.02
C LEU A 116 -16.54 -8.32 11.18
N ILE A 117 -16.60 -7.30 12.04
CA ILE A 117 -17.55 -7.27 13.17
C ILE A 117 -18.95 -6.84 12.72
N LYS A 118 -19.07 -6.04 11.66
CA LYS A 118 -20.35 -5.49 11.21
C LYS A 118 -21.20 -6.47 10.38
N PHE A 119 -20.56 -7.49 9.80
CA PHE A 119 -21.19 -8.43 8.88
C PHE A 119 -21.20 -9.88 9.35
N ALA A 120 -20.72 -10.18 10.56
CA ALA A 120 -20.88 -11.52 11.13
C ALA A 120 -22.36 -11.76 11.46
N PRO A 121 -23.08 -12.62 10.73
CA PRO A 121 -24.40 -13.05 11.13
C PRO A 121 -24.20 -14.22 12.10
N LEU A 122 -24.41 -14.00 13.38
CA LEU A 122 -24.83 -15.07 14.28
C LEU A 122 -26.31 -14.83 14.57
N PRO A 123 -27.18 -15.87 14.57
CA PRO A 123 -26.85 -17.28 14.81
C PRO A 123 -27.63 -18.28 13.92
N TYR A 124 -27.02 -19.31 13.31
CA TYR A 124 -27.80 -20.50 12.92
C TYR A 124 -26.96 -21.78 12.90
N ILE A 125 -27.30 -22.66 13.85
CA ILE A 125 -27.47 -24.11 13.76
C ILE A 125 -26.75 -24.81 12.58
N TYR A 126 -25.67 -25.53 12.89
CA TYR A 126 -25.14 -26.63 12.07
C TYR A 126 -25.60 -27.98 12.62
N PRO A 127 -25.78 -29.05 11.82
CA PRO A 127 -25.99 -29.15 10.37
C PRO A 127 -27.32 -29.90 10.09
N ALA A 128 -28.41 -29.19 9.80
CA ALA A 128 -29.65 -29.85 9.35
C ALA A 128 -30.12 -29.36 7.98
N SER A 129 -29.48 -28.34 7.41
CA SER A 129 -29.83 -27.80 6.10
C SER A 129 -28.63 -27.80 5.17
N TRP A 130 -28.91 -28.00 3.87
CA TRP A 130 -27.93 -27.91 2.78
C TRP A 130 -27.17 -26.57 2.76
N GLN A 131 -27.81 -25.50 3.20
CA GLN A 131 -27.22 -24.16 3.32
C GLN A 131 -26.13 -24.09 4.39
N GLY A 132 -26.32 -24.78 5.52
CA GLY A 132 -25.26 -24.92 6.53
C GLY A 132 -24.06 -25.64 5.93
N LEU A 133 -24.27 -26.81 5.32
CA LEU A 133 -23.17 -27.57 4.68
C LEU A 133 -22.37 -26.70 3.69
N LEU A 134 -23.05 -25.91 2.85
CA LEU A 134 -22.40 -25.00 1.90
C LEU A 134 -21.56 -23.91 2.58
N LEU A 135 -22.01 -23.34 3.70
CA LEU A 135 -21.20 -22.37 4.45
C LEU A 135 -19.97 -23.01 5.08
N LEU A 136 -20.05 -24.27 5.54
CA LEU A 136 -18.92 -24.94 6.18
C LEU A 136 -17.90 -25.39 5.15
N VAL A 137 -18.38 -25.81 3.99
CA VAL A 137 -17.53 -26.03 2.82
C VAL A 137 -16.88 -24.70 2.38
N ALA A 138 -17.60 -23.58 2.38
CA ALA A 138 -17.02 -22.28 2.06
C ALA A 138 -15.96 -21.83 3.10
N GLU A 139 -16.22 -22.02 4.40
CA GLU A 139 -15.25 -21.74 5.46
C GLU A 139 -14.02 -22.64 5.37
N LEU A 140 -14.20 -23.93 5.06
CA LEU A 140 -13.09 -24.86 4.83
C LEU A 140 -12.28 -24.49 3.59
N ILE A 141 -12.93 -24.08 2.49
CA ILE A 141 -12.24 -23.57 1.30
C ILE A 141 -11.49 -22.28 1.62
N CYS A 142 -12.06 -21.38 2.41
CA CYS A 142 -11.38 -20.17 2.87
C CYS A 142 -10.21 -20.46 3.82
N LEU A 143 -10.31 -21.50 4.65
CA LEU A 143 -9.22 -21.95 5.52
C LEU A 143 -8.09 -22.59 4.74
N VAL A 144 -8.38 -23.52 3.84
CA VAL A 144 -7.39 -24.19 3.00
C VAL A 144 -6.75 -23.20 2.04
N GLY A 145 -7.55 -22.40 1.34
CA GLY A 145 -7.05 -21.34 0.45
C GLY A 145 -6.30 -20.25 1.21
N GLY A 146 -6.72 -19.90 2.42
CA GLY A 146 -6.03 -18.93 3.28
C GLY A 146 -4.70 -19.45 3.84
N LEU A 147 -4.58 -20.76 4.07
CA LEU A 147 -3.34 -21.41 4.48
C LEU A 147 -2.36 -21.52 3.32
N GLU A 148 -2.77 -22.01 2.15
CA GLU A 148 -1.90 -22.08 0.96
C GLU A 148 -1.45 -20.68 0.49
N TYR A 149 -2.37 -19.72 0.49
CA TYR A 149 -2.06 -18.33 0.12
C TYR A 149 -1.21 -17.62 1.19
N GLY A 150 -1.44 -17.92 2.48
CA GLY A 150 -0.63 -17.41 3.59
C GLY A 150 0.78 -17.98 3.60
N GLU A 151 0.94 -19.27 3.29
CA GLU A 151 2.23 -19.97 3.23
C GLU A 151 3.05 -19.48 2.02
N THR A 152 2.45 -19.39 0.84
CA THR A 152 3.13 -18.81 -0.35
C THR A 152 3.50 -17.34 -0.19
N LEU A 153 2.72 -16.55 0.55
CA LEU A 153 3.10 -15.17 0.91
C LEU A 153 4.21 -15.12 1.99
N SER A 154 4.19 -16.05 2.94
CA SER A 154 5.22 -16.17 3.98
C SER A 154 6.57 -16.61 3.41
N GLU A 155 6.59 -17.56 2.46
CA GLU A 155 7.79 -17.99 1.74
C GLU A 155 8.43 -16.85 0.90
N ARG A 156 7.62 -15.89 0.47
CA ARG A 156 8.06 -14.67 -0.23
C ARG A 156 8.56 -13.57 0.72
N GLY A 157 8.63 -13.85 2.02
CA GLY A 157 9.11 -12.92 3.05
C GLY A 157 8.10 -11.82 3.39
N ASP A 158 6.84 -11.96 2.97
CA ASP A 158 5.80 -10.97 3.22
C ASP A 158 5.10 -11.26 4.55
N GLN A 159 5.24 -10.35 5.52
CA GLN A 159 4.63 -10.52 6.84
C GLN A 159 3.10 -10.58 6.78
N LEU A 160 2.48 -10.07 5.71
CA LEU A 160 1.05 -10.25 5.44
C LEU A 160 0.64 -11.72 5.34
N GLY A 161 1.49 -12.59 4.78
CA GLY A 161 1.22 -14.04 4.74
C GLY A 161 1.14 -14.66 6.12
N LEU A 162 2.05 -14.26 7.02
CA LEU A 162 2.08 -14.67 8.41
C LEU A 162 0.84 -14.18 9.19
N TYR A 163 0.39 -12.95 8.92
CA TYR A 163 -0.82 -12.40 9.56
C TYR A 163 -2.11 -13.06 9.08
N VAL A 164 -2.18 -13.39 7.78
CA VAL A 164 -3.34 -14.10 7.21
C VAL A 164 -3.41 -15.53 7.75
N SER A 165 -2.28 -16.22 7.86
CA SER A 165 -2.24 -17.58 8.43
C SER A 165 -2.48 -17.61 9.94
N MET A 166 -1.94 -16.64 10.70
CA MET A 166 -2.22 -16.55 12.14
C MET A 166 -3.66 -16.10 12.43
N GLY A 167 -4.22 -15.22 11.60
CA GLY A 167 -5.60 -14.72 11.75
C GLY A 167 -6.64 -15.81 11.57
N SER A 168 -6.47 -16.69 10.58
CA SER A 168 -7.37 -17.82 10.34
C SER A 168 -7.30 -18.86 11.48
N VAL A 169 -6.11 -19.15 12.01
CA VAL A 169 -5.92 -20.04 13.16
C VAL A 169 -6.55 -19.47 14.45
N ALA A 170 -6.41 -18.17 14.70
CA ALA A 170 -6.98 -17.53 15.88
C ALA A 170 -8.51 -17.54 15.86
N VAL A 171 -9.13 -17.25 14.71
CA VAL A 171 -10.59 -17.32 14.54
C VAL A 171 -11.07 -18.75 14.76
N PHE A 172 -10.38 -19.75 14.19
CA PHE A 172 -10.71 -21.16 14.41
C PHE A 172 -10.61 -21.57 15.88
N ALA A 173 -9.55 -21.18 16.58
CA ALA A 173 -9.36 -21.50 17.99
C ALA A 173 -10.47 -20.90 18.87
N VAL A 174 -10.89 -19.66 18.61
CA VAL A 174 -11.99 -19.01 19.34
C VAL A 174 -13.31 -19.74 19.09
N LEU A 175 -13.62 -20.08 17.83
CA LEU A 175 -14.83 -20.83 17.49
C LEU A 175 -14.82 -22.24 18.11
N PHE A 176 -13.67 -22.91 18.12
CA PHE A 176 -13.51 -24.24 18.71
C PHE A 176 -13.68 -24.25 20.23
N VAL A 177 -13.01 -23.32 20.94
CA VAL A 177 -13.10 -23.21 22.41
C VAL A 177 -14.52 -22.80 22.84
N THR A 178 -15.14 -21.85 22.15
CA THR A 178 -16.52 -21.43 22.45
C THR A 178 -17.53 -22.55 22.17
N GLY A 179 -17.30 -23.37 21.14
CA GLY A 179 -18.06 -24.59 20.88
C GLY A 179 -17.95 -25.60 22.05
N LEU A 180 -16.73 -25.91 22.49
CA LEU A 180 -16.48 -26.85 23.59
C LEU A 180 -17.04 -26.39 24.94
N LEU A 181 -16.98 -25.11 25.25
CA LEU A 181 -17.54 -24.57 26.50
C LEU A 181 -19.07 -24.62 26.53
N LYS A 182 -19.71 -24.61 25.36
CA LYS A 182 -21.16 -24.65 25.23
C LYS A 182 -21.70 -26.07 25.28
N THR A 183 -21.01 -27.05 24.70
CA THR A 183 -21.38 -28.48 24.81
C THR A 183 -21.20 -29.06 26.20
N ARG A 184 -20.39 -28.44 27.07
CA ARG A 184 -20.26 -28.83 28.49
C ARG A 184 -21.34 -28.24 29.41
N ARG A 185 -22.19 -27.33 28.92
CA ARG A 185 -23.22 -26.63 29.72
C ARG A 185 -24.66 -27.08 29.44
N GLY A 186 -24.86 -28.08 28.58
CA GLY A 186 -26.14 -28.76 28.35
C GLY A 186 -25.96 -30.26 28.55
#